data_AF-A0A7J9CRT5-F1
#
_entry.id   AF-A0A7J9CRT5-F1
#
_cell.length_a   1.000
_cell.length_b   1.000
_cell.length_c   1.000
_cell.angle_alpha   90.00
_cell.angle_beta   90.00
_cell.angle_gamma   90.00
#
_symmetry.space_group_name_H-M   'P 1'
#
loop_
_entity.id
_entity.type
_entity.pdbx_description
1 polymer ?
#
loop_
_entity_poly.entity_id
_entity_poly.type
_entity_poly.pdbx_seq_one_letter_code
_entity_poly.pdbx_strand_id
1 'polypeptide(L)' 'MKMNKYRIEDSPFAKHFVETTTNLARISTCVYQHGDGHGCPDNISKNRIQSLIVDPVSIN' A
#
# COMPACT_ATOMS: atom_id res chain seq x y z
N MET A 1 14.27 -3.02 0.29
CA MET A 1 15.07 -2.84 1.53
C MET A 1 15.67 -1.43 1.69
N LYS A 2 16.05 -0.69 0.63
CA LYS A 2 16.63 0.67 0.74
C LYS A 2 15.69 1.76 1.30
N MET A 3 14.38 1.72 1.01
CA MET A 3 13.43 2.75 1.49
C MET A 3 13.25 2.78 3.02
N ASN A 4 13.45 1.66 3.72
CA ASN A 4 13.26 1.63 5.18
C ASN A 4 14.30 2.47 5.93
N LYS A 5 15.47 2.73 5.31
CA LYS A 5 16.54 3.54 5.92
C LYS A 5 16.08 4.98 6.17
N TYR A 6 15.40 5.58 5.21
CA TYR A 6 14.88 6.95 5.31
C TYR A 6 13.72 7.11 6.32
N ARG A 7 13.25 6.01 6.93
CA ARG A 7 12.30 6.06 8.05
C ARG A 7 13.00 6.13 9.42
N ILE A 8 14.30 5.84 9.47
CA ILE A 8 15.11 5.72 10.68
C ILE A 8 16.16 6.83 10.73
N GLU A 9 16.72 7.19 9.56
CA GLU A 9 17.67 8.28 9.38
C GLU A 9 16.94 9.62 9.17
N ASP A 10 17.59 10.73 9.52
CA ASP A 10 17.07 12.08 9.27
C ASP A 10 16.96 12.34 7.77
N SER A 11 15.73 12.22 7.26
CA SER A 11 15.40 12.57 5.90
C SER A 11 15.41 14.10 5.74
N PRO A 12 15.88 14.65 4.60
CA PRO A 12 15.72 16.08 4.31
C PRO A 12 14.27 16.48 4.03
N PHE A 13 13.34 15.52 3.97
CA PHE A 13 11.93 15.75 3.71
C PHE A 13 11.10 15.71 5.00
N ALA A 14 9.96 16.41 4.98
CA ALA A 14 9.01 16.38 6.08
C ALA A 14 8.57 14.94 6.40
N LYS A 15 8.43 14.62 7.70
CA LYS A 15 8.06 13.28 8.17
C LYS A 15 6.80 12.74 7.49
N HIS A 16 5.75 13.55 7.37
CA HIS A 16 4.51 13.16 6.69
C HIS A 16 4.75 12.78 5.23
N PHE A 17 5.62 13.49 4.52
CA PHE A 17 5.96 13.17 3.14
C PHE A 17 6.68 11.81 3.04
N VAL A 18 7.64 11.55 3.93
CA VAL A 18 8.33 10.25 4.01
C VAL A 18 7.35 9.12 4.32
N GLU A 19 6.40 9.34 5.22
CA GLU A 19 5.36 8.37 5.56
C GLU A 19 4.41 8.11 4.39
N THR A 20 3.92 9.15 3.72
CA THR A 20 3.03 9.03 2.56
C THR A 20 3.71 8.28 1.42
N THR A 21 4.95 8.64 1.07
CA THR A 21 5.70 7.96 -0.01
C THR A 21 6.02 6.51 0.33
N THR A 22 6.35 6.22 1.60
CA THR A 22 6.53 4.84 2.09
C THR A 22 5.25 4.03 1.96
N ASN A 23 4.11 4.58 2.37
CA ASN A 23 2.84 3.89 2.30
C ASN A 23 2.39 3.67 0.85
N LEU A 24 2.61 4.65 -0.03
CA LEU A 24 2.37 4.50 -1.46
C LEU A 24 3.16 3.32 -2.03
N ALA A 25 4.47 3.25 -1.76
CA ALA A 25 5.29 2.15 -2.26
C ALA A 25 4.86 0.77 -1.72
N ARG A 26 4.37 0.71 -0.47
CA ARG A 26 3.77 -0.50 0.10
C ARG A 26 2.46 -0.89 -0.59
N ILE A 27 1.59 0.08 -0.87
CA ILE A 27 0.35 -0.14 -1.62
C ILE A 27 0.68 -0.67 -3.01
N SER A 28 1.60 -0.04 -3.74
CA SER A 28 2.04 -0.54 -5.05
C SER A 28 2.56 -1.98 -4.96
N THR A 29 3.39 -2.29 -3.95
CA THR A 29 3.86 -3.67 -3.75
C THR A 29 2.69 -4.63 -3.51
N CYS A 30 1.72 -4.26 -2.67
CA CYS A 30 0.54 -5.06 -2.36
C CYS A 30 -0.36 -5.30 -3.58
N VAL A 31 -0.53 -4.29 -4.44
CA VAL A 31 -1.32 -4.35 -5.66
C VAL A 31 -0.66 -5.26 -6.70
N TYR A 32 0.67 -5.22 -6.82
CA TYR A 32 1.40 -5.94 -7.87
C TYR A 32 2.09 -7.25 -7.41
N GLN A 33 1.95 -7.65 -6.15
CA GLN A 33 2.65 -8.83 -5.60
C GLN A 33 2.34 -10.16 -6.31
N HIS A 34 1.22 -10.24 -7.05
CA HIS A 34 0.78 -11.44 -7.76
C HIS A 34 0.55 -11.23 -9.26
N GLY A 35 1.03 -10.13 -9.83
CA GLY A 35 0.82 -9.77 -11.24
C GLY A 35 0.19 -8.39 -11.39
N ASP A 36 -0.51 -8.16 -12.50
CA ASP A 36 -1.13 -6.87 -12.78
C ASP A 36 -2.48 -6.68 -12.06
N GLY A 37 -2.43 -6.52 -10.73
CA GLY A 37 -3.62 -6.33 -9.90
C GLY A 37 -4.35 -4.98 -10.10
N HIS A 38 -3.84 -4.08 -10.96
CA HIS A 38 -4.45 -2.78 -11.25
C HIS A 38 -5.05 -2.71 -12.66
N GLY A 39 -4.29 -3.07 -13.69
CA GLY A 39 -4.71 -3.05 -15.09
C GLY A 39 -5.46 -4.31 -15.51
N CYS A 40 -5.20 -5.45 -14.87
CA CYS A 40 -5.85 -6.73 -15.14
C CYS A 40 -6.17 -7.47 -13.82
N PRO A 41 -7.06 -6.91 -12.97
CA PRO A 41 -7.31 -7.44 -11.64
C PRO A 41 -7.94 -8.83 -11.69
N ASP A 42 -7.30 -9.78 -11.03
CA ASP A 42 -7.82 -11.12 -10.76
C ASP A 42 -8.88 -11.09 -9.63
N ASN A 43 -9.47 -12.26 -9.34
CA ASN A 43 -10.47 -12.37 -8.27
C ASN A 43 -9.91 -11.99 -6.89
N ILE A 44 -8.62 -12.29 -6.65
CA ILE A 44 -7.96 -11.95 -5.39
C ILE A 44 -7.85 -10.43 -5.22
N SER A 45 -7.42 -9.73 -6.25
CA SER A 45 -7.28 -8.26 -6.27
C SER A 45 -8.62 -7.57 -6.05
N LYS A 46 -9.68 -8.05 -6.73
CA LYS A 46 -11.05 -7.54 -6.56
C LYS A 46 -11.57 -7.75 -5.14
N ASN A 47 -11.43 -8.94 -4.59
CA ASN A 47 -11.87 -9.26 -3.23
C ASN A 47 -11.15 -8.42 -2.17
N ARG A 48 -9.85 -8.15 -2.36
CA ARG A 48 -9.08 -7.26 -1.48
C ARG A 48 -9.60 -5.83 -1.51
N ILE A 49 -9.82 -5.26 -2.70
CA ILE A 49 -10.35 -3.89 -2.81
C ILE A 49 -11.75 -3.80 -2.20
N GLN A 50 -12.60 -4.80 -2.48
CA GLN A 50 -13.94 -4.88 -1.91
C GLN A 50 -13.87 -4.86 -0.39
N SER A 51 -13.10 -5.75 0.23
CA SER A 51 -12.99 -5.84 1.69
C SER A 51 -12.29 -4.64 2.36
N LEU A 52 -11.37 -3.96 1.69
CA LEU A 52 -10.57 -2.88 2.28
C LEU A 52 -11.20 -1.49 2.11
N ILE A 53 -11.93 -1.27 1.02
CA ILE A 53 -12.38 0.06 0.60
C ILE A 53 -13.91 0.17 0.56
N VAL A 54 -14.61 -0.91 0.22
CA VAL A 54 -16.06 -0.88 -0.03
C VAL A 54 -16.84 -1.44 1.15
N ASP A 55 -16.47 -2.62 1.63
CA ASP A 55 -17.18 -3.31 2.70
C ASP A 55 -16.72 -2.76 4.06
N PRO A 56 -17.65 -2.40 4.96
CA PRO A 56 -17.31 -2.01 6.31
C PRO A 56 -16.88 -3.22 7.13
N VAL A 57 -16.04 -2.96 8.15
CA VAL A 57 -15.72 -3.97 9.16
C VAL A 57 -16.92 -4.14 10.08
N SER A 58 -17.40 -5.39 10.25
CA SER A 58 -18.44 -5.72 11.22
C SER A 58 -17.94 -5.49 12.64
N ILE A 59 -18.74 -4.80 13.45
CA ILE A 59 -18.47 -4.48 14.86
C ILE A 59 -19.26 -5.34 15.85
N ASN A 60 -20.01 -6.33 15.34
CA ASN A 60 -20.85 -7.23 16.12
C ASN A 60 -20.06 -8.37 16.77
#